data_AF-W1YTH1-F1
#
_entry.id   AF-W1YTH1-F1
#
_cell.length_a   1.000
_cell.length_b   1.000
_cell.length_c   1.000
_cell.angle_alpha   90.00
_cell.angle_beta   90.00
_cell.angle_gamma   90.00
#
_symmetry.space_group_name_H-M   'P 1'
#
loop_
_entity.id
_entity.type
_entity.pdbx_description
1 polymer ?
#
loop_
_entity_poly.entity_id
_entity_poly.type
_entity_poly.pdbx_seq_one_letter_code
_entity_poly.pdbx_strand_id
1 'polypeptide(L)'
;VYDRDTMARLGIDVQAANSLLNNAFGQRQISTIYQPMNQYKVVMEVDPRYTQDISALEKMFVINNEGKAIPLSYFAKWQPANAPLSVNHQGLSAASTISFNLPT
;
A
#
# COMPACT_ATOMS: atom_id res chain seq x y z
N VAL A 1 10.82 -3.06 3.14
CA VAL A 1 11.36 -3.64 4.38
C VAL A 1 11.63 -2.51 5.36
N TYR A 2 11.13 -2.61 6.58
CA TYR A 2 11.35 -1.60 7.63
C TYR A 2 12.52 -2.01 8.53
N ASP A 3 13.34 -1.03 8.90
CA ASP A 3 14.25 -1.12 10.04
C ASP A 3 13.49 -0.71 11.30
N ARG A 4 12.97 -1.71 12.02
CA ARG A 4 12.14 -1.48 13.21
C ARG A 4 12.92 -0.88 14.38
N ASP A 5 14.22 -1.15 14.47
CA ASP A 5 15.07 -0.60 15.53
C ASP A 5 15.25 0.91 15.32
N THR A 6 15.49 1.32 14.07
CA THR A 6 15.56 2.74 13.70
C THR A 6 14.21 3.43 13.89
N MET A 7 13.09 2.79 13.52
CA MET A 7 11.75 3.34 13.77
C MET A 7 11.48 3.57 15.26
N ALA A 8 11.81 2.61 16.12
CA ALA A 8 11.63 2.72 17.57
C ALA A 8 12.44 3.89 18.16
N ARG A 9 13.70 4.06 17.73
CA ARG A 9 14.56 5.18 18.16
C ARG A 9 14.04 6.54 17.70
N LEU A 10 13.41 6.59 16.52
CA LEU A 10 12.83 7.82 15.97
C LEU A 10 11.42 8.09 16.49
N GLY A 11 10.85 7.21 17.32
CA GLY A 11 9.49 7.34 17.84
C GLY A 11 8.42 7.20 16.74
N ILE A 12 8.62 6.29 15.80
CA ILE A 12 7.72 6.01 14.67
C ILE A 12 7.03 4.67 14.87
N ASP A 13 5.69 4.67 14.86
CA ASP A 13 4.90 3.44 14.83
C ASP A 13 4.84 2.85 13.41
N VAL A 14 4.97 1.52 13.31
CA VAL A 14 4.77 0.76 12.07
C VAL A 14 3.36 0.99 11.52
N GLN A 15 2.35 1.12 12.38
CA GLN A 15 0.98 1.38 11.95
C GLN A 15 0.84 2.74 11.28
N ALA A 16 1.58 3.75 11.74
CA ALA A 16 1.59 5.09 11.13
C ALA A 16 2.20 5.03 9.72
N ALA A 17 3.34 4.34 9.56
CA ALA A 17 3.96 4.14 8.25
C ALA A 17 3.06 3.35 7.28
N ASN A 18 2.41 2.29 7.75
CA ASN A 18 1.47 1.51 6.94
C ASN A 18 0.23 2.32 6.56
N SER A 19 -0.29 3.12 7.48
CA SER A 19 -1.44 3.99 7.22
C SER A 19 -1.10 5.05 6.17
N LEU A 20 0.11 5.63 6.22
CA LEU A 20 0.60 6.54 5.18
C LEU A 20 0.59 5.88 3.80
N LEU A 21 1.17 4.69 3.66
CA LEU A 21 1.21 3.96 2.39
C LEU A 21 -0.18 3.57 1.91
N ASN A 22 -1.06 3.12 2.82
CA ASN A 22 -2.42 2.74 2.49
C ASN A 22 -3.29 3.94 2.07
N ASN A 23 -3.11 5.11 2.71
CA ASN A 23 -3.79 6.33 2.30
C ASN A 23 -3.34 6.80 0.91
N ALA A 24 -2.06 6.63 0.57
CA ALA A 24 -1.51 7.08 -0.70
C ALA A 24 -1.90 6.15 -1.87
N PHE A 25 -1.81 4.83 -1.68
CA PHE A 25 -1.89 3.85 -2.78
C PHE A 25 -3.03 2.84 -2.66
N GLY A 26 -3.76 2.82 -1.53
CA GLY A 26 -4.81 1.84 -1.25
C GLY A 26 -6.23 2.27 -1.65
N GLN A 27 -6.40 3.43 -2.30
CA GLN A 27 -7.70 3.99 -2.68
C GLN A 27 -8.72 3.98 -1.52
N ARG A 28 -8.35 4.58 -0.38
CA ARG A 28 -9.22 4.57 0.80
C ARG A 28 -10.45 5.44 0.58
N GLN A 29 -11.63 4.85 0.76
CA GLN A 29 -12.86 5.61 0.95
C GLN A 29 -12.84 6.26 2.34
N ILE A 30 -12.87 7.60 2.38
CA ILE A 30 -12.78 8.38 3.62
C ILE A 30 -14.13 8.95 4.06
N SER A 31 -15.10 9.04 3.14
CA SER A 31 -16.45 9.54 3.44
C SER A 31 -17.43 9.14 2.35
N THR A 32 -18.71 9.41 2.59
CA THR A 32 -19.80 9.29 1.62
C THR A 32 -20.61 10.58 1.65
N ILE A 33 -20.82 11.18 0.49
CA ILE A 33 -21.72 12.33 0.32
C ILE A 33 -23.09 11.78 -0.10
N TYR A 34 -24.12 12.15 0.67
CA TYR A 34 -25.49 11.71 0.44
C TYR A 34 -26.28 12.78 -0.31
N GLN A 35 -26.99 12.36 -1.35
CA GLN A 35 -28.02 13.13 -2.06
C GLN A 35 -29.33 12.31 -2.10
N PRO A 36 -30.50 12.93 -2.32
CA PRO A 36 -31.80 12.24 -2.23
C PRO A 36 -31.94 10.99 -3.10
N MET A 37 -31.26 10.93 -4.25
CA MET A 37 -31.29 9.79 -5.17
C MET A 37 -29.93 9.08 -5.33
N ASN A 38 -28.83 9.65 -4.84
CA ASN A 38 -27.48 9.16 -5.13
C ASN A 38 -26.55 9.22 -3.91
N GLN A 39 -25.56 8.34 -3.88
CA GLN A 39 -24.48 8.36 -2.90
C GLN A 39 -23.13 8.42 -3.62
N TYR A 40 -22.26 9.33 -3.21
CA TYR A 40 -20.94 9.52 -3.80
C TYR A 40 -19.85 9.15 -2.79
N LYS A 41 -18.94 8.27 -3.19
CA LYS A 41 -17.79 7.89 -2.36
C LYS A 41 -16.67 8.91 -2.51
N VAL A 42 -16.17 9.40 -1.39
CA VAL A 42 -14.96 10.25 -1.37
C VAL A 42 -13.77 9.36 -1.15
N VAL A 43 -12.86 9.32 -2.11
CA VAL A 43 -11.65 8.48 -2.09
C VAL A 43 -10.43 9.39 -1.93
N MET A 44 -9.56 9.04 -0.98
CA MET A 44 -8.25 9.66 -0.82
C MET A 44 -7.22 8.87 -1.63
N GLU A 45 -6.44 9.59 -2.43
CA GLU A 45 -5.39 9.04 -3.28
C GLU A 45 -4.30 10.12 -3.50
N VAL A 46 -3.07 9.68 -3.74
CA VAL A 46 -1.97 10.55 -4.20
C VAL A 46 -2.15 10.92 -5.68
N ASP A 47 -1.76 12.13 -6.09
CA ASP A 47 -1.87 12.56 -7.50
C ASP A 47 -1.28 11.49 -8.47
N PRO A 48 -1.99 11.13 -9.57
CA PRO A 48 -1.61 10.03 -10.46
C PRO A 48 -0.19 10.09 -11.02
N ARG A 49 0.43 11.27 -11.06
CA ARG A 49 1.84 11.42 -11.47
C ARG A 49 2.81 10.76 -10.49
N TYR A 50 2.43 10.60 -9.23
CA TYR A 50 3.22 9.95 -8.18
C TYR A 50 2.88 8.46 -8.00
N THR A 51 2.02 7.88 -8.84
CA THR A 51 1.73 6.43 -8.83
C THR A 51 2.47 5.68 -9.94
N GLN A 52 3.19 6.39 -10.81
CA GLN A 52 3.82 5.83 -12.01
C GLN A 52 5.07 5.00 -11.71
N ASP A 53 5.82 5.38 -10.67
CA ASP A 53 7.07 4.72 -10.31
C ASP A 53 7.40 4.86 -8.82
N ILE A 54 8.43 4.12 -8.39
CA ILE A 54 8.79 3.97 -6.98
C ILE A 54 9.46 5.22 -6.37
N SER A 55 9.92 6.18 -7.18
CA SER A 55 10.54 7.43 -6.70
C SER A 55 9.59 8.27 -5.86
N ALA A 56 8.28 8.05 -5.98
CA ALA A 56 7.29 8.68 -5.10
C ALA A 56 7.52 8.35 -3.62
N LEU A 57 8.04 7.15 -3.30
CA LEU A 57 8.37 6.76 -1.92
C LEU A 57 9.47 7.64 -1.31
N GLU A 58 10.36 8.20 -2.12
CA GLU A 58 11.42 9.11 -1.64
C GLU A 58 10.86 10.45 -1.17
N LYS A 59 9.67 10.82 -1.64
CA LYS A 59 8.98 12.07 -1.30
C LYS A 59 8.05 11.91 -0.10
N MET A 60 7.99 10.73 0.50
CA MET A 60 7.08 10.42 1.60
C MET A 60 7.73 10.68 2.96
N PHE A 61 6.93 11.23 3.88
CA PHE A 61 7.35 11.53 5.24
C PHE A 61 6.32 10.98 6.23
N VAL A 62 6.81 10.43 7.33
CA VAL A 62 5.99 10.07 8.50
C VAL A 62 6.26 11.09 9.59
N ILE A 63 5.20 11.59 10.22
CA ILE A 63 5.31 12.43 11.41
C ILE A 63 5.53 11.51 12.62
N ASN A 64 6.64 11.70 13.33
CA ASN A 64 6.93 10.93 14.53
C ASN A 64 6.18 11.48 15.77
N ASN A 65 6.33 10.81 16.91
CA ASN A 65 5.67 11.20 18.16
C ASN A 65 6.13 12.57 18.71
N GLU A 66 7.23 13.12 18.20
CA GLU A 66 7.72 14.48 18.53
C GLU A 66 7.20 15.55 17.54
N GLY A 67 6.36 15.17 16.57
CA GLY A 67 5.85 16.07 15.53
C GLY A 67 6.83 16.35 14.39
N LYS A 68 7.97 15.66 14.32
CA LYS A 68 8.97 15.84 13.27
C LYS A 68 8.64 15.00 12.04
N ALA A 69 8.80 15.60 10.87
CA ALA A 69 8.69 14.89 9.60
C ALA A 69 9.97 14.10 9.31
N ILE A 70 9.84 12.77 9.29
CA ILE A 70 10.95 11.84 9.03
C ILE A 70 10.77 11.23 7.64
N PRO A 71 11.75 11.33 6.72
CA PRO A 71 11.68 10.70 5.41
C PRO A 71 11.51 9.18 5.52
N LEU A 72 10.66 8.59 4.67
CA LEU A 72 10.45 7.14 4.66
C LEU A 72 11.76 6.36 4.40
N SER A 73 12.64 6.90 3.56
CA SER A 73 13.95 6.32 3.23
C SER A 73 14.91 6.19 4.43
N TYR A 74 14.70 6.93 5.53
CA TYR A 74 15.54 6.83 6.72
C TYR A 74 15.37 5.51 7.48
N PHE A 75 14.21 4.87 7.38
CA PHE A 75 13.88 3.67 8.15
C PHE A 75 13.24 2.57 7.30
N ALA A 76 13.15 2.75 5.98
CA ALA A 76 12.61 1.76 5.06
C ALA A 76 13.49 1.61 3.82
N LYS A 77 13.55 0.39 3.30
CA LYS A 77 14.16 0.04 2.01
C LYS A 77 13.13 -0.65 1.13
N TRP A 78 13.12 -0.33 -0.16
CA TRP A 78 12.26 -0.98 -1.15
C TRP A 78 13.11 -1.63 -2.22
N GLN A 79 12.66 -2.80 -2.66
CA GLN A 79 13.29 -3.55 -3.73
C GLN A 79 12.19 -4.29 -4.51
N PRO A 80 12.33 -4.45 -5.83
CA PRO A 80 11.48 -5.35 -6.60
C PRO A 80 11.51 -6.74 -5.99
N ALA A 81 10.36 -7.39 -5.92
CA ALA A 81 10.24 -8.76 -5.45
C ALA A 81 9.18 -9.49 -6.27
N ASN A 82 9.39 -10.79 -6.51
CA ASN A 82 8.38 -11.63 -7.15
C ASN A 82 7.27 -11.90 -6.12
N ALA A 83 6.03 -11.66 -6.52
CA ALA A 83 4.84 -11.98 -5.75
C ALA A 83 3.80 -12.62 -6.67
N PRO A 84 3.01 -13.59 -6.17
CA PRO A 84 1.91 -14.16 -6.95
C PRO A 84 0.87 -13.07 -7.24
N LEU A 85 0.49 -12.91 -8.52
CA LEU A 85 -0.59 -11.99 -8.93
C LEU A 85 -1.97 -12.48 -8.47
N SER A 86 -2.10 -13.79 -8.30
CA SER A 86 -3.27 -14.45 -7.75
C SER A 86 -2.82 -15.72 -7.04
N VAL A 87 -3.52 -16.07 -5.97
CA VAL A 87 -3.39 -17.36 -5.30
C VAL A 87 -4.71 -18.08 -5.49
N ASN A 88 -4.71 -19.15 -6.29
CA ASN A 88 -5.90 -19.98 -6.45
C ASN A 88 -5.96 -21.03 -5.34
N HIS A 89 -7.17 -21.43 -4.97
CA HIS A 89 -7.41 -22.42 -3.93
C HIS A 89 -8.32 -23.53 -4.46
N GLN A 90 -8.03 -24.77 -4.05
CA GLN A 90 -8.94 -25.91 -4.21
C GLN A 90 -9.16 -26.52 -2.81
N GLY A 91 -10.41 -26.45 -2.33
CA GLY A 91 -10.68 -26.66 -0.91
C GLY A 91 -9.93 -25.65 -0.05
N LEU A 92 -9.15 -26.13 0.94
CA LEU A 92 -8.35 -25.29 1.83
C LEU A 92 -6.87 -25.17 1.41
N SER A 93 -6.48 -25.71 0.25
CA SER A 93 -5.08 -25.73 -0.21
C SER A 93 -4.86 -24.81 -1.41
N ALA A 94 -3.66 -24.23 -1.53
CA ALA A 94 -3.26 -23.48 -2.71
C ALA A 94 -3.13 -24.41 -3.93
N ALA A 95 -3.50 -23.93 -5.11
CA ALA A 95 -3.56 -24.73 -6.34
C ALA A 95 -3.13 -23.95 -7.58
N SER A 96 -2.79 -24.67 -8.65
CA SER A 96 -2.54 -24.13 -9.99
C SER A 96 -3.25 -24.97 -11.03
N THR A 97 -4.04 -24.35 -11.90
CA THR A 97 -4.79 -25.03 -12.97
C THR A 97 -4.00 -25.01 -14.27
N ILE A 98 -3.85 -26.16 -14.91
CA ILE A 98 -3.22 -26.30 -16.24
C ILE A 98 -4.29 -26.79 -17.21
N SER A 99 -4.47 -26.10 -18.33
CA SER A 99 -5.44 -26.45 -19.38
C SER A 99 -4.75 -26.54 -20.74
N PHE A 100 -5.18 -27.48 -21.57
CA PHE A 100 -4.66 -27.67 -22.93
C PHE A 100 -5.76 -28.14 -23.88
N ASN A 101 -5.58 -27.88 -25.18
CA ASN A 101 -6.43 -28.40 -26.25
C ASN A 101 -5.74 -29.59 -26.92
N LEU A 102 -6.54 -30.55 -27.38
CA LEU A 102 -6.04 -31.70 -28.15
C LEU A 102 -5.92 -31.32 -29.64
N PRO A 103 -4.94 -31.86 -30.37
CA PRO A 103 -4.86 -31.71 -31.82
C PRO A 103 -6.11 -32.33 -32.48
N THR A 104 -6.63 -31.66 -33.51
CA THR A 104 -7.68 -32.18 -34.41
C THR A 104 -7.10 -33.11 -35.46
#